data_AF-A0A2G5KYM6-F1
#
_entry.id   AF-A0A2G5KYM6-F1
#
_cell.length_a   1.000
_cell.length_b   1.000
_cell.length_c   1.000
_cell.angle_alpha   90.00
_cell.angle_beta   90.00
_cell.angle_gamma   90.00
#
_symmetry.space_group_name_H-M   'P 1'
#
loop_
_entity.id
_entity.type
_entity.pdbx_description
1 polymer ?
#
loop_
_entity_poly.entity_id
_entity_poly.type
_entity_poly.pdbx_seq_one_letter_code
_entity_poly.pdbx_strand_id
1 'polypeptide(L)'
;MTISGIIECSTCEHKIRLRHQVGYIYPVSVKIACNGCGKIIKGHVRKANPAFDFPNDIFHAKYEETTQTVSISTELPVLNGVSNIDGPIALSPFIGIGQILGFENVKKFELKTKEFISFYEKHYNSLITSFELFESNSWEHYLMEVKKHFRKNISLDLKTFEDCTTIAKEINKDFFSNLATDKYKTDFTSKLQNESIDKVLGKKTDLVNLKLQLDSFINLELEFSKGLNLVGKFLQNIRSFFPVIALSYNGNYLKQYEDKISLTTFEFLDLKELYIEQFEYLSRISALYFGLINLAERNNFDDFGSIPDCNELSDYFKKDNGIKKDIIKKHNVLNDYFIDTLNSQLRNGIGHLKTKYEAKNQLIKYFPNKAPEKVNIHKEIYLIDFAILVYEQALKVKDSLEIISKFVNVIK
;
A
#
# COMPACT_ATOMS: atom_id res chain seq x y z
N MET A 1 12.14 1.28 25.89
CA MET A 1 13.59 1.57 25.97
C MET A 1 13.94 2.45 24.78
N THR A 2 14.80 3.46 24.97
CA THR A 2 15.22 4.36 23.89
C THR A 2 16.72 4.26 23.73
N ILE A 3 17.19 4.09 22.50
CA ILE A 3 18.61 4.11 22.15
C ILE A 3 18.90 5.46 21.49
N SER A 4 19.99 6.11 21.89
CA SER A 4 20.38 7.41 21.33
C SER A 4 21.78 7.35 20.74
N GLY A 5 22.03 8.22 19.77
CA GLY A 5 23.34 8.40 19.16
C GLY A 5 23.37 9.70 18.38
N ILE A 6 24.56 10.12 17.96
CA ILE A 6 24.71 11.33 17.14
C ILE A 6 25.23 10.89 15.77
N ILE A 7 24.62 11.44 14.73
CA ILE A 7 25.16 11.37 13.38
C ILE A 7 25.60 12.75 12.95
N GLU A 8 26.65 12.81 12.16
CA GLU A 8 27.13 14.03 11.54
C GLU A 8 26.95 13.93 10.03
N CYS A 9 26.25 14.90 9.46
CA CYS A 9 25.97 14.94 8.03
C CYS A 9 27.27 15.07 7.24
N SER A 10 27.57 14.10 6.37
CA SER A 10 28.79 14.13 5.55
C SER A 10 28.88 15.27 4.53
N THR A 11 27.82 16.07 4.38
CA THR A 11 27.76 17.17 3.41
C THR A 11 27.93 18.55 4.04
N CYS A 12 27.46 18.75 5.27
CA CYS A 12 27.51 20.06 5.93
C CYS A 12 27.93 20.01 7.39
N GLU A 13 28.39 18.85 7.86
CA GLU A 13 28.90 18.60 9.21
C GLU A 13 27.87 18.88 10.33
N HIS A 14 26.60 19.07 9.95
CA HIS A 14 25.53 19.29 10.89
C HIS A 14 25.28 18.03 11.73
N LYS A 15 25.29 18.19 13.05
CA LYS A 15 25.14 17.10 14.01
C LYS A 15 23.68 16.91 14.42
N ILE A 16 23.21 15.68 14.28
CA ILE A 16 21.81 15.28 14.50
C ILE A 16 21.77 14.22 15.58
N ARG A 17 21.01 14.48 16.64
CA ARG A 17 20.73 13.51 17.69
C ARG A 17 19.60 12.58 17.27
N LEU A 18 19.91 11.29 17.18
CA LEU A 18 18.92 10.25 16.92
C LEU A 18 18.39 9.70 18.24
N ARG A 19 17.08 9.53 18.33
CA ARG A 19 16.38 8.90 19.45
C ARG A 19 15.48 7.79 18.95
N HIS A 20 15.97 6.56 18.98
CA HIS A 20 15.22 5.41 18.52
C HIS A 20 14.42 4.76 19.65
N GLN A 21 13.10 4.68 19.50
CA GLN A 21 12.27 3.83 20.34
C GLN A 21 12.43 2.38 19.90
N VAL A 22 12.99 1.54 20.77
CA VAL A 22 13.19 0.11 20.49
C VAL A 22 11.85 -0.57 20.24
N GLY A 23 11.72 -1.20 19.08
CA GLY A 23 10.56 -1.92 18.62
C GLY A 23 10.79 -3.44 18.55
N TYR A 24 10.05 -4.08 17.65
CA TYR A 24 10.06 -5.51 17.38
C TYR A 24 10.62 -5.85 16.00
N ILE A 25 10.71 -4.87 15.11
CA ILE A 25 10.94 -5.09 13.68
C ILE A 25 12.32 -4.56 13.31
N TYR A 26 13.19 -5.48 12.88
CA TYR A 26 14.57 -5.17 12.52
C TYR A 26 15.08 -6.11 11.41
N PRO A 27 16.08 -5.68 10.63
CA PRO A 27 16.50 -4.29 10.45
C PRO A 27 15.44 -3.48 9.69
N VAL A 28 15.44 -2.17 9.89
CA VAL A 28 14.56 -1.24 9.16
C VAL A 28 15.37 -0.07 8.62
N SER A 29 15.08 0.30 7.38
CA SER A 29 15.67 1.47 6.73
C SER A 29 15.16 2.75 7.38
N VAL A 30 16.08 3.68 7.64
CA VAL A 30 15.78 4.99 8.20
C VAL A 30 16.22 6.07 7.24
N LYS A 31 15.33 7.04 6.99
CA LYS A 31 15.50 8.17 6.09
C LYS A 31 15.10 9.45 6.82
N ILE A 32 16.05 10.35 7.02
CA ILE A 32 15.88 11.57 7.82
C ILE A 32 16.48 12.77 7.09
N ALA A 33 15.85 13.93 7.20
CA ALA A 33 16.35 15.15 6.58
C ALA A 33 17.40 15.82 7.48
N CYS A 34 18.47 16.35 6.90
CA CYS A 34 19.40 17.23 7.60
C CYS A 34 18.84 18.67 7.65
N ASN A 35 18.74 19.27 8.84
CA ASN A 35 18.29 20.66 8.98
C ASN A 35 19.32 21.67 8.47
N GLY A 36 20.60 21.31 8.45
CA GLY A 36 21.68 22.12 7.84
C GLY A 36 21.52 22.28 6.33
N CYS A 37 21.69 21.20 5.55
CA CYS A 37 21.72 21.28 4.08
C CYS A 37 20.48 20.73 3.36
N GLY A 38 19.53 20.10 4.06
CA GLY A 38 18.33 19.52 3.45
C GLY A 38 18.53 18.14 2.79
N LYS A 39 19.75 17.59 2.77
CA LYS A 39 20.02 16.22 2.28
C LYS A 39 19.24 15.18 3.10
N ILE A 40 18.76 14.14 2.42
CA ILE A 40 18.22 12.95 3.08
C ILE A 40 19.39 12.05 3.48
N ILE A 41 19.57 11.85 4.78
CA ILE A 41 20.50 10.89 5.36
C ILE A 41 19.80 9.54 5.46
N LYS A 42 20.47 8.50 4.94
CA LYS A 42 19.92 7.15 4.81
C LYS A 42 20.77 6.18 5.62
N GLY A 43 20.12 5.36 6.42
CA GLY A 43 20.78 4.34 7.23
C GLY A 43 19.82 3.22 7.62
N HIS A 44 20.22 2.44 8.61
CA HIS A 44 19.44 1.36 9.18
C HIS A 44 19.51 1.40 10.69
N VAL A 45 18.44 0.90 11.31
CA VAL A 45 18.42 0.61 12.74
C VAL A 45 18.30 -0.89 12.94
N ARG A 46 19.06 -1.42 13.91
CA ARG A 46 19.15 -2.85 14.23
C ARG A 46 19.03 -3.08 15.74
N LYS A 47 18.59 -4.29 16.13
CA LYS A 47 18.63 -4.77 17.52
C LYS A 47 20.00 -5.38 17.87
N ALA A 48 21.07 -4.67 17.53
CA ALA A 48 22.45 -5.08 17.75
C ALA A 48 23.30 -3.89 18.20
N ASN A 49 24.56 -4.13 18.57
CA ASN A 49 25.55 -3.08 18.79
C ASN A 49 26.55 -3.06 17.62
N PRO A 50 26.75 -1.94 16.91
CA PRO A 50 26.02 -0.67 17.03
C PRO A 50 24.56 -0.76 16.54
N ALA A 51 23.68 0.00 17.19
CA ALA A 51 22.25 0.02 16.85
C ALA A 51 21.94 0.84 15.61
N PHE A 52 22.79 1.82 15.29
CA PHE A 52 22.68 2.71 14.15
C PHE A 52 23.77 2.39 13.13
N ASP A 53 23.38 2.31 11.86
CA ASP A 53 24.26 2.02 10.74
C ASP A 53 23.95 3.00 9.60
N PHE A 54 24.75 4.05 9.49
CA PHE A 54 24.64 5.09 8.47
C PHE A 54 25.92 5.08 7.62
N PRO A 55 25.94 4.35 6.49
CA PRO A 55 27.18 4.03 5.79
C PRO A 55 27.88 5.25 5.16
N ASN A 56 27.15 6.35 4.96
CA ASN A 56 27.63 7.55 4.29
C ASN A 56 27.80 8.75 5.22
N ASP A 57 27.63 8.58 6.54
CA ASP A 57 27.64 9.65 7.52
C ASP A 57 28.41 9.21 8.76
N ILE A 58 28.95 10.15 9.54
CA ILE A 58 29.83 9.83 10.66
C ILE A 58 28.99 9.61 11.92
N PHE A 59 29.12 8.44 12.56
CA PHE A 59 28.43 8.14 13.81
C PHE A 59 29.31 8.44 15.02
N HIS A 60 28.80 9.26 15.93
CA HIS A 60 29.43 9.60 17.21
C HIS A 60 28.68 8.91 18.35
N ALA A 61 29.39 8.06 19.09
CA ALA A 61 28.83 7.35 20.25
C ALA A 61 28.77 8.23 21.52
N LYS A 62 29.52 9.33 21.57
CA LYS A 62 29.56 10.24 22.72
C LYS A 62 28.49 11.32 22.59
N TYR A 63 27.97 11.75 23.74
CA TYR A 63 27.00 12.83 23.81
C TYR A 63 27.67 14.17 23.50
N GLU A 64 27.06 14.93 22.60
CA GLU A 64 27.40 16.30 22.25
C GLU A 64 26.11 17.14 22.16
N GLU A 65 26.22 18.45 22.34
CA GLU A 65 25.11 19.36 22.08
C GLU A 65 24.79 19.39 20.59
N THR A 66 23.50 19.26 20.27
CA THR A 66 23.00 19.20 18.90
C THR A 66 21.82 20.15 18.74
N THR A 67 21.76 20.83 17.61
CA THR A 67 20.65 21.72 17.24
C THR A 67 19.53 21.00 16.50
N GLN A 68 19.64 19.69 16.24
CA GLN A 68 18.58 18.88 15.65
C GLN A 68 18.42 17.57 16.42
N THR A 69 17.20 17.25 16.88
CA THR A 69 16.86 15.96 17.49
C THR A 69 15.76 15.26 16.69
N VAL A 70 16.01 14.03 16.24
CA VAL A 70 15.05 13.21 15.46
C VAL A 70 14.66 11.96 16.24
N SER A 71 13.37 11.81 16.52
CA SER A 71 12.79 10.56 17.00
C SER A 71 12.63 9.57 15.85
N ILE A 72 13.00 8.31 16.07
CA ILE A 72 12.89 7.22 15.11
C ILE A 72 12.01 6.14 15.71
N SER A 73 11.01 5.69 14.95
CA SER A 73 10.30 4.44 15.22
C SER A 73 10.14 3.64 13.95
N THR A 74 10.22 2.33 14.13
CA THR A 74 10.07 1.32 13.09
C THR A 74 8.61 0.95 12.87
N GLU A 75 7.75 1.11 13.88
CA GLU A 75 6.35 0.67 13.86
C GLU A 75 5.34 1.81 13.95
N LEU A 76 5.72 2.93 14.55
CA LEU A 76 4.85 4.09 14.74
C LEU A 76 5.39 5.27 13.96
N PRO A 77 4.52 6.15 13.45
CA PRO A 77 4.99 7.38 12.86
C PRO A 77 5.39 8.36 13.97
N VAL A 78 5.94 9.52 13.61
CA VAL A 78 6.56 10.44 14.56
C VAL A 78 5.85 11.78 14.55
N LEU A 79 5.57 12.37 15.71
CA LEU A 79 4.91 13.67 15.81
C LEU A 79 5.91 14.80 15.49
N ASN A 80 5.60 15.66 14.51
CA ASN A 80 6.52 16.70 14.02
C ASN A 80 6.78 17.81 15.04
N GLY A 81 5.79 18.19 15.85
CA GLY A 81 5.97 19.22 16.89
C GLY A 81 6.92 18.84 18.04
N VAL A 82 7.44 17.61 18.05
CA VAL A 82 8.32 17.07 19.10
C VAL A 82 9.48 16.24 18.51
N SER A 83 9.69 16.30 17.20
CA SER A 83 10.75 15.58 16.49
C SER A 83 11.21 16.40 15.31
N ASN A 84 12.49 16.29 14.96
CA ASN A 84 13.17 17.17 14.02
C ASN A 84 13.22 18.65 14.49
N ILE A 85 13.26 18.86 15.80
CA ILE A 85 13.26 20.18 16.45
C ILE A 85 14.62 20.52 17.06
N ASP A 86 14.79 21.80 17.36
CA ASP A 86 15.92 22.32 18.11
C ASP A 86 15.76 21.99 19.61
N GLY A 87 16.77 21.35 20.21
CA GLY A 87 16.80 21.04 21.65
C GLY A 87 16.54 19.57 22.02
N PRO A 88 16.53 19.24 23.33
CA PRO A 88 16.63 17.86 23.81
C PRO A 88 15.28 17.12 23.98
N ILE A 89 14.16 17.84 23.95
CA ILE A 89 12.85 17.29 24.30
C ILE A 89 12.21 16.68 23.06
N ALA A 90 12.22 15.35 22.98
CA ALA A 90 11.39 14.60 22.04
C ALA A 90 10.56 13.57 22.81
N LEU A 91 9.24 13.58 22.60
CA LEU A 91 8.38 12.51 23.08
C LEU A 91 8.73 11.21 22.35
N SER A 92 8.58 10.08 23.04
CA SER A 92 8.66 8.81 22.33
C SER A 92 7.48 8.69 21.35
N PRO A 93 7.67 8.08 20.17
CA PRO A 93 6.59 7.81 19.22
C PRO A 93 5.38 7.13 19.87
N PHE A 94 5.59 6.22 20.84
CA PHE A 94 4.50 5.61 21.60
C PHE A 94 3.64 6.63 22.36
N ILE A 95 4.25 7.59 23.06
CA ILE A 95 3.50 8.60 23.81
C ILE A 95 2.78 9.55 22.84
N GLY A 96 3.50 10.06 21.84
CA GLY A 96 2.94 11.02 20.89
C GLY A 96 1.79 10.43 20.06
N ILE A 97 1.99 9.25 19.48
CA ILE A 97 0.96 8.58 18.67
C ILE A 97 -0.15 7.98 19.54
N GLY A 98 0.16 7.55 20.76
CA GLY A 98 -0.84 7.09 21.72
C GLY A 98 -1.90 8.15 22.04
N GLN A 99 -1.54 9.45 22.01
CA GLN A 99 -2.48 10.55 22.16
C GLN A 99 -3.37 10.77 20.92
N ILE A 100 -2.90 10.38 19.72
CA ILE A 100 -3.65 10.55 18.46
C ILE A 100 -4.56 9.35 18.18
N LEU A 101 -4.05 8.12 18.37
CA LEU A 101 -4.76 6.88 18.06
C LEU A 101 -5.52 6.31 19.26
N GLY A 102 -5.14 6.70 20.48
CA GLY A 102 -5.51 6.01 21.70
C GLY A 102 -4.59 4.83 21.99
N PHE A 103 -4.14 4.70 23.23
CA PHE A 103 -3.22 3.63 23.65
C PHE A 103 -3.78 2.22 23.45
N GLU A 104 -5.09 2.03 23.51
CA GLU A 104 -5.72 0.74 23.22
C GLU A 104 -5.52 0.31 21.77
N ASN A 105 -5.67 1.23 20.81
CA ASN A 105 -5.47 0.96 19.40
C ASN A 105 -3.99 0.69 19.08
N VAL A 106 -3.08 1.43 19.72
CA VAL A 106 -1.63 1.15 19.63
C VAL A 106 -1.34 -0.27 20.13
N LYS A 107 -1.90 -0.68 21.27
CA LYS A 107 -1.71 -2.03 21.82
C LYS A 107 -2.28 -3.13 20.90
N LYS A 108 -3.47 -2.91 20.32
CA LYS A 108 -4.05 -3.84 19.33
C LYS A 108 -3.14 -3.99 18.11
N PHE A 109 -2.65 -2.88 17.58
CA PHE A 109 -1.70 -2.85 16.48
C PHE A 109 -0.40 -3.61 16.81
N GLU A 110 0.18 -3.40 17.99
CA GLU A 110 1.41 -4.10 18.41
C GLU A 110 1.22 -5.63 18.47
N LEU A 111 0.09 -6.10 19.00
CA LEU A 111 -0.22 -7.54 19.05
C LEU A 111 -0.32 -8.12 17.63
N LYS A 112 -1.09 -7.46 16.75
CA LYS A 112 -1.28 -7.88 15.37
C LYS A 112 0.00 -7.86 14.54
N THR A 113 0.85 -6.88 14.79
CA THR A 113 2.16 -6.75 14.14
C THR A 113 3.10 -7.88 14.54
N LYS A 114 3.14 -8.27 15.82
CA LYS A 114 3.94 -9.41 16.28
C LYS A 114 3.48 -10.73 15.66
N GLU A 115 2.17 -10.95 15.60
CA GLU A 115 1.58 -12.12 14.92
C GLU A 115 1.96 -12.15 13.44
N PHE A 116 1.82 -11.02 12.75
CA PHE A 116 2.19 -10.90 11.35
C PHE A 116 3.67 -11.18 11.10
N ILE A 117 4.58 -10.55 11.85
CA ILE A 117 6.02 -10.68 11.62
C ILE A 117 6.48 -12.12 11.81
N SER A 118 5.99 -12.80 12.86
CA SER A 118 6.30 -14.22 13.10
C SER A 118 5.93 -15.10 11.90
N PHE A 119 4.77 -14.83 11.29
CA PHE A 119 4.34 -15.53 10.09
C PHE A 119 5.15 -15.11 8.85
N TYR A 120 5.33 -13.81 8.64
CA TYR A 120 6.04 -13.23 7.50
C TYR A 120 7.47 -13.77 7.38
N GLU A 121 8.27 -13.72 8.44
CA GLU A 121 9.68 -14.17 8.39
C GLU A 121 9.82 -15.65 8.01
N LYS A 122 8.85 -16.48 8.39
CA LYS A 122 8.86 -17.91 8.09
C LYS A 122 8.44 -18.22 6.65
N HIS A 123 7.57 -17.39 6.07
CA HIS A 123 6.81 -17.76 4.88
C HIS A 123 7.05 -16.85 3.67
N TYR A 124 7.66 -15.68 3.84
CA TYR A 124 7.80 -14.68 2.76
C TYR A 124 8.57 -15.21 1.54
N ASN A 125 9.72 -15.86 1.71
CA ASN A 125 10.49 -16.37 0.58
C ASN A 125 9.69 -17.41 -0.23
N SER A 126 9.02 -18.34 0.46
CA SER A 126 8.14 -19.33 -0.20
C SER A 126 6.93 -18.68 -0.87
N LEU A 127 6.42 -17.55 -0.36
CA LEU A 127 5.36 -16.79 -1.01
C LEU A 127 5.84 -16.24 -2.36
N ILE A 128 7.02 -15.59 -2.38
CA ILE A 128 7.59 -15.01 -3.60
C ILE A 128 7.87 -16.12 -4.62
N THR A 129 8.50 -17.22 -4.21
CA THR A 129 8.69 -18.39 -5.08
C THR A 129 7.35 -18.93 -5.60
N SER A 130 6.30 -18.97 -4.77
CA SER A 130 4.97 -19.38 -5.23
C SER A 130 4.40 -18.42 -6.28
N PHE A 131 4.65 -17.11 -6.17
CA PHE A 131 4.20 -16.13 -7.18
C PHE A 131 4.96 -16.29 -8.51
N GLU A 132 6.28 -16.51 -8.47
CA GLU A 132 7.10 -16.78 -9.66
C GLU A 132 6.65 -18.06 -10.38
N LEU A 133 6.40 -19.13 -9.61
CA LEU A 133 5.88 -20.39 -10.15
C LEU A 133 4.47 -20.25 -10.71
N PHE A 134 3.64 -19.40 -10.09
CA PHE A 134 2.31 -19.08 -10.61
C PHE A 134 2.41 -18.31 -11.94
N GLU A 135 3.25 -17.26 -12.01
CA GLU A 135 3.42 -16.43 -13.21
C GLU A 135 3.95 -17.23 -14.42
N SER A 136 4.81 -18.22 -14.15
CA SER A 136 5.35 -19.14 -15.16
C SER A 136 4.40 -20.30 -15.53
N ASN A 137 3.19 -20.34 -14.98
CA ASN A 137 2.21 -21.44 -15.15
C ASN A 137 2.76 -22.81 -14.73
N SER A 138 3.73 -22.85 -13.81
CA SER A 138 4.38 -24.07 -13.33
C SER A 138 3.53 -24.77 -12.26
N TRP A 139 2.28 -25.13 -12.58
CA TRP A 139 1.26 -25.55 -11.60
C TRP A 139 1.69 -26.66 -10.66
N GLU A 140 2.35 -27.70 -11.16
CA GLU A 140 2.81 -28.80 -10.32
C GLU A 140 3.83 -28.33 -9.27
N HIS A 141 4.81 -27.54 -9.68
CA HIS A 141 5.81 -26.98 -8.78
C HIS A 141 5.21 -25.96 -7.81
N TYR A 142 4.27 -25.13 -8.29
CA TYR A 142 3.49 -24.22 -7.45
C TYR A 142 2.77 -24.98 -6.33
N LEU A 143 2.02 -26.03 -6.67
CA LEU A 143 1.28 -26.85 -5.70
C LEU A 143 2.23 -27.57 -4.73
N MET A 144 3.40 -28.03 -5.20
CA MET A 144 4.42 -28.63 -4.33
C MET A 144 4.97 -27.62 -3.31
N GLU A 145 5.31 -26.40 -3.75
CA GLU A 145 5.81 -25.34 -2.88
C GLU A 145 4.74 -24.94 -1.84
N VAL A 146 3.50 -24.76 -2.30
CA VAL A 146 2.36 -24.45 -1.42
C VAL A 146 2.12 -25.56 -0.41
N LYS A 147 2.12 -26.81 -0.85
CA LYS A 147 1.88 -27.98 0.01
C LYS A 147 2.92 -28.10 1.11
N LYS A 148 4.18 -27.83 0.75
CA LYS A 148 5.32 -27.89 1.67
C LYS A 148 5.28 -26.77 2.70
N HIS A 149 4.94 -25.54 2.30
CA HIS A 149 5.13 -24.36 3.14
C HIS A 149 3.85 -23.75 3.74
N PHE A 150 2.68 -23.97 3.15
CA PHE A 150 1.44 -23.31 3.56
C PHE A 150 0.29 -24.25 3.91
N ARG A 151 0.04 -25.28 3.10
CA ARG A 151 -1.17 -26.13 3.21
C ARG A 151 -0.89 -27.58 2.84
N LYS A 152 -0.59 -28.42 3.84
CA LYS A 152 -0.18 -29.84 3.64
C LYS A 152 -1.18 -30.73 2.91
N ASN A 153 -2.47 -30.40 2.94
CA ASN A 153 -3.55 -31.26 2.45
C ASN A 153 -4.07 -30.87 1.05
N ILE A 154 -3.31 -30.11 0.27
CA ILE A 154 -3.69 -29.76 -1.11
C ILE A 154 -3.46 -30.95 -2.05
N SER A 155 -4.42 -31.16 -2.96
CA SER A 155 -4.30 -32.12 -4.07
C SER A 155 -3.39 -31.57 -5.16
N LEU A 156 -2.49 -32.41 -5.68
CA LEU A 156 -1.60 -32.06 -6.80
C LEU A 156 -2.29 -32.16 -8.17
N ASP A 157 -3.55 -32.60 -8.21
CA ASP A 157 -4.35 -32.70 -9.43
C ASP A 157 -5.02 -31.37 -9.81
N LEU A 158 -4.93 -30.36 -8.93
CA LEU A 158 -5.49 -29.02 -9.08
C LEU A 158 -4.66 -28.14 -10.03
N LYS A 159 -4.50 -28.57 -11.29
CA LYS A 159 -3.58 -27.96 -12.27
C LYS A 159 -4.25 -26.99 -13.24
N THR A 160 -5.33 -26.31 -12.83
CA THR A 160 -5.99 -25.27 -13.63
C THR A 160 -5.75 -23.89 -13.01
N PHE A 161 -5.87 -22.83 -13.82
CA PHE A 161 -5.76 -21.46 -13.34
C PHE A 161 -6.79 -21.19 -12.23
N GLU A 162 -8.05 -21.62 -12.41
CA GLU A 162 -9.12 -21.43 -11.44
C GLU A 162 -8.82 -22.11 -10.09
N ASP A 163 -8.26 -23.32 -10.11
CA ASP A 163 -7.88 -24.02 -8.88
C ASP A 163 -6.70 -23.32 -8.19
N CYS A 164 -5.66 -22.97 -8.96
CA CYS A 164 -4.48 -22.30 -8.44
C CYS A 164 -4.80 -20.90 -7.89
N THR A 165 -5.70 -20.13 -8.51
CA THR A 165 -6.11 -18.81 -8.01
C THR A 165 -6.82 -18.91 -6.66
N THR A 166 -7.63 -19.95 -6.43
CA THR A 166 -8.29 -20.21 -5.13
C THR A 166 -7.24 -20.41 -4.04
N ILE A 167 -6.21 -21.21 -4.33
CA ILE A 167 -5.12 -21.47 -3.40
C ILE A 167 -4.32 -20.17 -3.14
N ALA A 168 -3.95 -19.45 -4.19
CA ALA A 168 -3.21 -18.20 -4.11
C ALA A 168 -3.97 -17.14 -3.30
N LYS A 169 -5.28 -17.03 -3.50
CA LYS A 169 -6.16 -16.13 -2.73
C LYS A 169 -6.09 -16.44 -1.23
N GLU A 170 -6.22 -17.70 -0.83
CA GLU A 170 -6.21 -18.06 0.60
C GLU A 170 -4.84 -17.83 1.25
N ILE A 171 -3.74 -18.04 0.53
CA ILE A 171 -2.39 -17.69 1.02
C ILE A 171 -2.27 -16.18 1.20
N ASN A 172 -2.70 -15.38 0.21
CA ASN A 172 -2.70 -13.92 0.32
C ASN A 172 -3.54 -13.44 1.51
N LYS A 173 -4.70 -14.06 1.74
CA LYS A 173 -5.56 -13.75 2.88
C LYS A 173 -4.85 -13.97 4.22
N ASP A 174 -4.01 -15.00 4.35
CA ASP A 174 -3.22 -15.23 5.57
C ASP A 174 -2.27 -14.04 5.84
N PHE A 175 -1.52 -13.58 4.83
CA PHE A 175 -0.62 -12.43 4.96
C PHE A 175 -1.39 -11.15 5.33
N PHE A 176 -2.55 -10.91 4.73
CA PHE A 176 -3.31 -9.68 4.95
C PHE A 176 -4.23 -9.73 6.18
N SER A 177 -4.39 -10.89 6.84
CA SER A 177 -5.27 -11.07 8.00
C SER A 177 -4.98 -10.09 9.14
N ASN A 178 -3.69 -9.76 9.32
CA ASN A 178 -3.16 -8.85 10.34
C ASN A 178 -2.69 -7.50 9.77
N LEU A 179 -2.73 -7.32 8.44
CA LEU A 179 -2.38 -6.05 7.78
C LEU A 179 -3.61 -5.21 7.49
N ALA A 180 -4.77 -5.82 7.23
CA ALA A 180 -6.04 -5.13 7.06
C ALA A 180 -6.81 -5.10 8.39
N THR A 181 -7.24 -3.92 8.83
CA THR A 181 -8.06 -3.80 10.03
C THR A 181 -9.46 -4.36 9.82
N ASP A 182 -10.15 -4.71 10.89
CA ASP A 182 -11.53 -5.16 10.80
C ASP A 182 -12.44 -4.05 10.25
N LYS A 183 -12.14 -2.79 10.57
CA LYS A 183 -12.85 -1.64 10.00
C LYS A 183 -12.67 -1.55 8.49
N TYR A 184 -11.46 -1.75 7.96
CA TYR A 184 -11.26 -1.82 6.51
C TYR A 184 -12.10 -2.94 5.88
N LYS A 185 -12.05 -4.14 6.47
CA LYS A 185 -12.77 -5.30 5.96
C LYS A 185 -14.28 -5.03 5.91
N THR A 186 -14.85 -4.47 6.97
CA THR A 186 -16.28 -4.14 7.04
C THR A 186 -16.67 -3.03 6.07
N ASP A 187 -15.95 -1.92 6.06
CA ASP A 187 -16.33 -0.71 5.31
C ASP A 187 -16.09 -0.85 3.80
N PHE A 188 -15.08 -1.64 3.40
CA PHE A 188 -14.64 -1.76 2.01
C PHE A 188 -14.81 -3.18 1.46
N THR A 189 -14.05 -4.15 1.97
CA THR A 189 -13.96 -5.48 1.36
C THR A 189 -15.31 -6.20 1.36
N SER A 190 -15.95 -6.33 2.52
CA SER A 190 -17.24 -7.00 2.67
C SER A 190 -18.35 -6.26 1.95
N LYS A 191 -18.38 -4.92 2.03
CA LYS A 191 -19.35 -4.10 1.32
C LYS A 191 -19.23 -4.31 -0.20
N LEU A 192 -18.02 -4.22 -0.77
CA LEU A 192 -17.81 -4.42 -2.20
C LEU A 192 -18.22 -5.85 -2.62
N GLN A 193 -17.80 -6.88 -1.90
CA GLN A 193 -18.15 -8.27 -2.24
C GLN A 193 -19.66 -8.51 -2.22
N ASN A 194 -20.35 -8.05 -1.16
CA ASN A 194 -21.80 -8.17 -1.00
C ASN A 194 -22.58 -7.39 -2.06
N GLU A 195 -22.05 -6.26 -2.55
CA GLU A 195 -22.69 -5.43 -3.58
C GLU A 195 -22.32 -5.84 -5.01
N SER A 196 -21.34 -6.74 -5.19
CA SER A 196 -20.86 -7.16 -6.51
C SER A 196 -21.02 -8.67 -6.74
N ILE A 197 -19.93 -9.43 -6.62
CA ILE A 197 -19.85 -10.84 -7.01
C ILE A 197 -20.86 -11.72 -6.26
N ASP A 198 -21.09 -11.49 -4.97
CA ASP A 198 -21.94 -12.36 -4.16
C ASP A 198 -23.43 -12.26 -4.57
N LYS A 199 -23.87 -11.13 -5.15
CA LYS A 199 -25.22 -10.94 -5.70
C LYS A 199 -25.46 -11.66 -7.03
N VAL A 200 -24.39 -12.01 -7.75
CA VAL A 200 -24.48 -12.52 -9.13
C VAL A 200 -23.96 -13.95 -9.29
N LEU A 201 -23.59 -14.63 -8.19
CA LEU A 201 -23.09 -16.01 -8.21
C LEU A 201 -24.01 -16.99 -8.97
N GLY A 202 -25.34 -16.79 -8.90
CA GLY A 202 -26.32 -17.63 -9.59
C GLY A 202 -26.48 -17.37 -11.09
N LYS A 203 -25.84 -16.32 -11.64
CA LYS A 203 -26.03 -15.87 -13.02
C LYS A 203 -24.91 -16.38 -13.95
N LYS A 204 -24.67 -17.70 -13.95
CA LYS A 204 -23.51 -18.30 -14.64
C LYS A 204 -23.41 -17.88 -16.12
N THR A 205 -24.52 -17.89 -16.87
CA THR A 205 -24.54 -17.48 -18.29
C THR A 205 -24.11 -16.02 -18.48
N ASP A 206 -24.63 -15.09 -17.67
CA ASP A 206 -24.27 -13.68 -17.76
C ASP A 206 -22.81 -13.43 -17.36
N LEU A 207 -22.30 -14.18 -16.38
CA LEU A 207 -20.89 -14.10 -15.96
C LEU A 207 -19.94 -14.64 -17.05
N VAL A 208 -20.34 -15.69 -17.78
CA VAL A 208 -19.58 -16.18 -18.94
C VAL A 208 -19.57 -15.12 -20.05
N ASN A 209 -20.71 -14.49 -20.33
CA ASN A 209 -20.78 -13.41 -21.32
C ASN A 209 -19.93 -12.19 -20.90
N LEU A 210 -19.96 -11.81 -19.62
CA LEU A 210 -19.08 -10.78 -19.08
C LEU A 210 -17.61 -11.16 -19.27
N LYS A 211 -17.22 -12.41 -18.99
CA LYS A 211 -15.84 -12.87 -19.24
C LYS A 211 -15.46 -12.72 -20.71
N LEU A 212 -16.31 -13.17 -21.63
CA LEU A 212 -16.04 -13.06 -23.08
C LEU A 212 -15.81 -11.60 -23.50
N GLN A 213 -16.59 -10.67 -22.93
CA GLN A 213 -16.39 -9.26 -23.19
C GLN A 213 -15.09 -8.72 -22.57
N LEU A 214 -14.79 -9.06 -21.31
CA LEU A 214 -13.54 -8.67 -20.65
C LEU A 214 -12.31 -9.17 -21.42
N ASP A 215 -12.34 -10.42 -21.89
CA ASP A 215 -11.24 -11.07 -22.62
C ASP A 215 -10.93 -10.39 -23.96
N SER A 216 -11.85 -9.59 -24.50
CA SER A 216 -11.59 -8.76 -25.70
C SER A 216 -10.70 -7.53 -25.42
N PHE A 217 -10.50 -7.16 -24.14
CA PHE A 217 -9.73 -5.98 -23.74
C PHE A 217 -8.58 -6.28 -22.78
N ILE A 218 -8.74 -7.26 -21.88
CA ILE A 218 -7.74 -7.64 -20.89
C ILE A 218 -7.64 -9.16 -20.78
N ASN A 219 -6.43 -9.65 -20.48
CA ASN A 219 -6.25 -11.04 -20.08
C ASN A 219 -6.32 -11.13 -18.56
N LEU A 220 -7.41 -11.73 -18.04
CA LEU A 220 -7.64 -11.84 -16.58
C LEU A 220 -6.58 -12.68 -15.86
N GLU A 221 -6.01 -13.71 -16.50
CA GLU A 221 -4.95 -14.52 -15.91
C GLU A 221 -3.68 -13.68 -15.73
N LEU A 222 -3.31 -12.93 -16.76
CA LEU A 222 -2.17 -12.02 -16.71
C LEU A 222 -2.38 -10.89 -15.68
N GLU A 223 -3.59 -10.32 -15.60
CA GLU A 223 -3.89 -9.31 -14.57
C GLU A 223 -3.87 -9.93 -13.16
N PHE A 224 -4.28 -11.19 -12.97
CA PHE A 224 -4.13 -11.86 -11.68
C PHE A 224 -2.65 -12.00 -11.29
N SER A 225 -1.79 -12.47 -12.19
CA SER A 225 -0.34 -12.57 -11.94
C SER A 225 0.30 -11.21 -11.65
N LYS A 226 -0.08 -10.15 -12.38
CA LYS A 226 0.35 -8.77 -12.06
C LYS A 226 -0.08 -8.34 -10.66
N GLY A 227 -1.30 -8.69 -10.24
CA GLY A 227 -1.79 -8.42 -8.88
C GLY A 227 -0.97 -9.13 -7.81
N LEU A 228 -0.60 -10.40 -8.03
CA LEU A 228 0.31 -11.14 -7.13
C LEU A 228 1.67 -10.45 -7.02
N ASN A 229 2.25 -10.03 -8.15
CA ASN A 229 3.52 -9.33 -8.19
C ASN A 229 3.48 -7.99 -7.44
N LEU A 230 2.38 -7.23 -7.55
CA LEU A 230 2.18 -6.00 -6.78
C LEU A 230 2.06 -6.27 -5.28
N VAL A 231 1.36 -7.33 -4.88
CA VAL A 231 1.34 -7.77 -3.48
C VAL A 231 2.74 -8.14 -3.00
N GLY A 232 3.52 -8.86 -3.80
CA GLY A 232 4.91 -9.20 -3.51
C GLY A 232 5.78 -7.96 -3.28
N LYS A 233 5.72 -6.97 -4.19
CA LYS A 233 6.44 -5.69 -4.07
C LYS A 233 6.05 -4.90 -2.82
N PHE A 234 4.76 -4.87 -2.48
CA PHE A 234 4.28 -4.26 -1.23
C PHE A 234 4.84 -4.98 0.00
N LEU A 235 4.74 -6.32 0.02
CA LEU A 235 5.21 -7.14 1.13
C LEU A 235 6.73 -7.07 1.31
N GLN A 236 7.51 -6.95 0.24
CA GLN A 236 8.94 -6.73 0.29
C GLN A 236 9.31 -5.47 1.12
N ASN A 237 8.45 -4.46 1.08
CA ASN A 237 8.63 -3.18 1.77
C ASN A 237 7.80 -3.08 3.06
N ILE A 238 7.16 -4.17 3.52
CA ILE A 238 6.16 -4.14 4.59
C ILE A 238 6.68 -3.53 5.89
N ARG A 239 7.95 -3.77 6.21
CA ARG A 239 8.58 -3.26 7.43
C ARG A 239 8.56 -1.73 7.50
N SER A 240 8.66 -1.05 6.36
CA SER A 240 8.59 0.41 6.31
C SER A 240 7.15 0.94 6.36
N PHE A 241 6.14 0.11 6.07
CA PHE A 241 4.72 0.47 6.10
C PHE A 241 4.07 0.39 7.48
N PHE A 242 4.70 -0.20 8.49
CA PHE A 242 4.08 -0.32 9.82
C PHE A 242 3.61 0.99 10.45
N PRO A 243 4.35 2.11 10.35
CA PRO A 243 3.85 3.41 10.79
C PRO A 243 2.51 3.81 10.16
N VAL A 244 2.31 3.50 8.88
CA VAL A 244 1.07 3.77 8.15
C VAL A 244 -0.04 2.80 8.59
N ILE A 245 0.31 1.52 8.73
CA ILE A 245 -0.62 0.47 9.19
C ILE A 245 -1.13 0.81 10.61
N ALA A 246 -0.27 1.33 11.49
CA ALA A 246 -0.69 1.78 12.82
C ALA A 246 -1.80 2.83 12.75
N LEU A 247 -1.68 3.82 11.85
CA LEU A 247 -2.68 4.88 11.68
C LEU A 247 -4.04 4.36 11.18
N SER A 248 -4.05 3.23 10.45
CA SER A 248 -5.30 2.63 9.98
C SER A 248 -6.20 2.14 11.13
N TYR A 249 -5.65 1.92 12.33
CA TYR A 249 -6.43 1.56 13.52
C TYR A 249 -7.29 2.73 14.07
N ASN A 250 -7.09 3.95 13.58
CA ASN A 250 -8.04 5.04 13.79
C ASN A 250 -9.39 4.79 13.09
N GLY A 251 -9.42 3.93 12.07
CA GLY A 251 -10.65 3.57 11.37
C GLY A 251 -11.20 4.63 10.41
N ASN A 252 -10.68 5.85 10.43
CA ASN A 252 -11.09 6.89 9.49
C ASN A 252 -10.10 6.96 8.32
N TYR A 253 -10.47 6.32 7.20
CA TYR A 253 -9.70 6.28 5.94
C TYR A 253 -9.81 7.58 5.11
N LEU A 254 -10.63 8.54 5.54
CA LEU A 254 -10.67 9.90 4.96
C LEU A 254 -9.76 10.88 5.71
N LYS A 255 -9.16 10.46 6.84
CA LYS A 255 -8.37 11.35 7.69
C LYS A 255 -7.05 11.70 7.02
N GLN A 256 -6.82 12.98 6.85
CA GLN A 256 -5.52 13.54 6.49
C GLN A 256 -4.77 13.95 7.76
N TYR A 257 -3.49 13.57 7.83
CA TYR A 257 -2.61 13.88 8.96
C TYR A 257 -1.75 15.11 8.69
N GLU A 258 -1.51 15.43 7.42
CA GLU A 258 -0.81 16.63 6.98
C GLU A 258 0.58 16.76 7.65
N ASP A 259 0.91 17.94 8.18
CA ASP A 259 2.16 18.26 8.83
C ASP A 259 2.26 17.80 10.29
N LYS A 260 1.23 17.15 10.83
CA LYS A 260 1.22 16.77 12.25
C LYS A 260 2.16 15.61 12.53
N ILE A 261 2.39 14.76 11.52
CA ILE A 261 3.07 13.48 11.64
C ILE A 261 4.08 13.31 10.49
N SER A 262 5.23 12.71 10.76
CA SER A 262 6.24 12.30 9.78
C SER A 262 6.55 10.80 9.82
N LEU A 263 7.18 10.35 8.75
CA LEU A 263 7.72 9.00 8.59
C LEU A 263 9.24 9.02 8.62
N THR A 264 9.86 8.08 9.32
CA THR A 264 11.31 7.87 9.24
C THR A 264 11.70 6.67 8.39
N THR A 265 10.73 5.91 7.87
CA THR A 265 10.94 4.60 7.22
C THR A 265 10.89 4.64 5.68
N PHE A 266 10.41 5.75 5.11
CA PHE A 266 10.28 5.98 3.68
C PHE A 266 10.74 7.39 3.29
N GLU A 267 11.11 7.55 2.02
CA GLU A 267 11.09 8.79 1.28
C GLU A 267 10.10 8.67 0.11
N PHE A 268 9.76 9.79 -0.50
CA PHE A 268 8.81 9.82 -1.62
C PHE A 268 9.17 8.85 -2.76
N LEU A 269 10.45 8.73 -3.11
CA LEU A 269 10.88 7.90 -4.24
C LEU A 269 10.66 6.41 -4.00
N ASP A 270 10.68 5.93 -2.75
CA ASP A 270 10.41 4.51 -2.46
C ASP A 270 8.96 4.13 -2.78
N LEU A 271 8.04 5.09 -2.66
CA LEU A 271 6.60 4.86 -2.77
C LEU A 271 6.06 5.19 -4.15
N LYS A 272 6.75 6.06 -4.90
CA LYS A 272 6.28 6.60 -6.17
C LYS A 272 5.94 5.50 -7.19
N GLU A 273 6.87 4.57 -7.42
CA GLU A 273 6.68 3.50 -8.41
C GLU A 273 5.53 2.59 -8.00
N LEU A 274 5.51 2.15 -6.73
CA LEU A 274 4.47 1.29 -6.19
C LEU A 274 3.08 1.96 -6.27
N TYR A 275 2.96 3.26 -6.04
CA TYR A 275 1.69 3.98 -6.24
C TYR A 275 1.24 3.97 -7.71
N ILE A 276 2.17 4.25 -8.64
CA ILE A 276 1.84 4.33 -10.07
C ILE A 276 1.39 2.96 -10.59
N GLU A 277 2.15 1.90 -10.31
CA GLU A 277 1.83 0.57 -10.82
C GLU A 277 0.50 0.04 -10.27
N GLN A 278 0.24 0.25 -8.97
CA GLN A 278 -1.03 -0.11 -8.36
C GLN A 278 -2.19 0.71 -8.91
N PHE A 279 -2.01 2.02 -9.11
CA PHE A 279 -3.01 2.87 -9.76
C PHE A 279 -3.37 2.33 -11.16
N GLU A 280 -2.38 2.00 -11.98
CA GLU A 280 -2.61 1.49 -13.35
C GLU A 280 -3.35 0.15 -13.33
N TYR A 281 -2.93 -0.75 -12.44
CA TYR A 281 -3.56 -2.05 -12.27
C TYR A 281 -5.01 -1.93 -11.79
N LEU A 282 -5.26 -1.18 -10.71
CA LEU A 282 -6.60 -0.97 -10.16
C LEU A 282 -7.53 -0.27 -11.15
N SER A 283 -7.00 0.68 -11.93
CA SER A 283 -7.76 1.35 -12.99
C SER A 283 -8.16 0.38 -14.11
N ARG A 284 -7.30 -0.58 -14.48
CA ARG A 284 -7.68 -1.61 -15.47
C ARG A 284 -8.71 -2.59 -14.91
N ILE A 285 -8.44 -3.16 -13.73
CA ILE A 285 -9.31 -4.22 -13.17
C ILE A 285 -10.68 -3.69 -12.72
N SER A 286 -10.82 -2.39 -12.49
CA SER A 286 -12.10 -1.76 -12.17
C SER A 286 -13.21 -2.03 -13.20
N ALA A 287 -12.87 -2.39 -14.45
CA ALA A 287 -13.86 -2.83 -15.44
C ALA A 287 -14.61 -4.10 -15.00
N LEU A 288 -13.92 -5.05 -14.37
CA LEU A 288 -14.56 -6.22 -13.77
C LEU A 288 -15.57 -5.81 -12.69
N TYR A 289 -15.22 -4.82 -11.86
CA TYR A 289 -16.13 -4.34 -10.82
C TYR A 289 -17.37 -3.66 -11.39
N PHE A 290 -17.23 -2.84 -12.43
CA PHE A 290 -18.37 -2.29 -13.15
C PHE A 290 -19.27 -3.38 -13.71
N GLY A 291 -18.72 -4.35 -14.43
CA GLY A 291 -19.51 -5.45 -15.00
C GLY A 291 -20.28 -6.23 -13.93
N LEU A 292 -19.63 -6.56 -12.81
CA LEU A 292 -20.26 -7.27 -11.70
C LEU A 292 -21.37 -6.45 -11.03
N ILE A 293 -21.13 -5.17 -10.75
CA ILE A 293 -22.10 -4.32 -10.05
C ILE A 293 -23.26 -3.95 -10.97
N ASN A 294 -23.00 -3.61 -12.23
CA ASN A 294 -24.06 -3.37 -13.22
C ASN A 294 -24.95 -4.61 -13.37
N LEU A 295 -24.35 -5.81 -13.43
CA LEU A 295 -25.11 -7.06 -13.46
C LEU A 295 -25.91 -7.28 -12.16
N ALA A 296 -25.39 -6.89 -11.01
CA ALA A 296 -26.07 -7.00 -9.72
C ALA A 296 -27.27 -6.04 -9.61
N GLU A 297 -27.12 -4.80 -10.08
CA GLU A 297 -28.13 -3.74 -9.94
C GLU A 297 -29.17 -3.73 -11.08
N ARG A 298 -28.76 -4.05 -12.31
CA ARG A 298 -29.55 -3.83 -13.53
C ARG A 298 -29.80 -5.08 -14.36
N ASN A 299 -29.30 -6.24 -13.90
CA ASN A 299 -29.33 -7.50 -14.66
C ASN A 299 -28.67 -7.42 -16.05
N ASN A 300 -27.77 -6.45 -16.26
CA ASN A 300 -27.01 -6.30 -17.49
C ASN A 300 -25.63 -5.71 -17.14
N PHE A 301 -24.55 -6.44 -17.42
CA PHE A 301 -23.19 -5.98 -17.11
C PHE A 301 -22.77 -4.75 -17.95
N ASP A 302 -23.39 -4.57 -19.11
CA ASP A 302 -23.13 -3.45 -20.01
C ASP A 302 -23.95 -2.21 -19.70
N ASP A 303 -24.92 -2.27 -18.78
CA ASP A 303 -25.75 -1.10 -18.49
C ASP A 303 -25.05 -0.14 -17.50
N PHE A 304 -24.41 0.90 -18.01
CA PHE A 304 -23.80 1.98 -17.22
C PHE A 304 -24.81 3.06 -16.78
N GLY A 305 -26.09 2.91 -17.11
CA GLY A 305 -27.12 3.88 -16.81
C GLY A 305 -26.82 5.25 -17.43
N SER A 306 -26.99 6.32 -16.67
CA SER A 306 -26.84 7.70 -17.14
C SER A 306 -25.44 8.29 -16.89
N ILE A 307 -24.38 7.49 -17.03
CA ILE A 307 -22.99 7.98 -16.93
C ILE A 307 -22.61 8.67 -18.25
N PRO A 308 -22.35 10.00 -18.26
CA PRO A 308 -21.96 10.69 -19.48
C PRO A 308 -20.71 10.09 -20.13
N ASP A 309 -20.76 9.95 -21.46
CA ASP A 309 -19.68 9.44 -22.33
C ASP A 309 -19.23 8.00 -22.05
N CYS A 310 -20.04 7.19 -21.39
CA CYS A 310 -19.78 5.79 -21.09
C CYS A 310 -21.10 5.02 -20.94
N ASN A 311 -21.59 4.43 -22.03
CA ASN A 311 -22.89 3.73 -22.01
C ASN A 311 -22.75 2.22 -21.81
N GLU A 312 -21.60 1.66 -22.19
CA GLU A 312 -21.30 0.22 -22.14
C GLU A 312 -19.87 -0.06 -21.65
N LEU A 313 -19.57 -1.32 -21.31
CA LEU A 313 -18.25 -1.70 -20.80
C LEU A 313 -17.14 -1.47 -21.84
N SER A 314 -17.48 -1.63 -23.13
CA SER A 314 -16.59 -1.34 -24.26
C SER A 314 -16.14 0.14 -24.26
N ASP A 315 -17.04 1.06 -23.96
CA ASP A 315 -16.74 2.50 -23.86
C ASP A 315 -15.81 2.78 -22.69
N TYR A 316 -16.03 2.10 -21.56
CA TYR A 316 -15.18 2.22 -20.38
C TYR A 316 -13.74 1.78 -20.66
N PHE A 317 -13.55 0.68 -21.38
CA PHE A 317 -12.22 0.19 -21.75
C PHE A 317 -11.44 1.13 -22.65
N LYS A 318 -12.12 1.84 -23.55
CA LYS A 318 -11.50 2.84 -24.45
C LYS A 318 -10.99 4.08 -23.72
N LYS A 319 -11.41 4.32 -22.46
CA LYS A 319 -10.96 5.48 -21.69
C LYS A 319 -9.56 5.26 -21.13
N ASP A 320 -8.76 6.32 -21.14
CA ASP A 320 -7.50 6.36 -20.40
C ASP A 320 -7.74 6.12 -18.90
N ASN A 321 -6.79 5.44 -18.25
CA ASN A 321 -6.86 5.18 -16.80
C ASN A 321 -7.01 6.46 -15.96
N GLY A 322 -6.47 7.60 -16.44
CA GLY A 322 -6.66 8.90 -15.80
C GLY A 322 -8.11 9.41 -15.82
N ILE A 323 -8.91 9.04 -16.83
CA ILE A 323 -10.32 9.43 -17.00
C ILE A 323 -11.23 8.47 -16.25
N LYS A 324 -10.85 7.19 -16.14
CA LYS A 324 -11.63 6.16 -15.43
C LYS A 324 -12.02 6.56 -14.01
N LYS A 325 -11.18 7.33 -13.30
CA LYS A 325 -11.53 7.92 -11.99
C LYS A 325 -12.83 8.72 -12.04
N ASP A 326 -12.99 9.58 -13.04
CA ASP A 326 -14.15 10.49 -13.14
C ASP A 326 -15.43 9.73 -13.47
N ILE A 327 -15.31 8.55 -14.08
CA ILE A 327 -16.42 7.62 -14.28
C ILE A 327 -16.73 6.86 -12.99
N ILE A 328 -15.72 6.30 -12.32
CA ILE A 328 -15.84 5.61 -11.01
C ILE A 328 -16.58 6.47 -9.99
N LYS A 329 -16.25 7.78 -9.94
CA LYS A 329 -16.89 8.74 -9.03
C LYS A 329 -18.41 8.88 -9.21
N LYS A 330 -18.93 8.55 -10.39
CA LYS A 330 -20.37 8.63 -10.70
C LYS A 330 -21.12 7.39 -10.22
N HIS A 331 -20.42 6.33 -9.79
CA HIS A 331 -21.01 5.11 -9.26
C HIS A 331 -20.85 5.04 -7.74
N ASN A 332 -21.94 5.09 -6.98
CA ASN A 332 -21.92 5.19 -5.51
C ASN A 332 -21.03 4.12 -4.84
N VAL A 333 -21.26 2.84 -5.14
CA VAL A 333 -20.49 1.72 -4.55
C VAL A 333 -18.99 1.82 -4.87
N LEU A 334 -18.62 2.10 -6.13
CA LEU A 334 -17.22 2.17 -6.53
C LEU A 334 -16.52 3.46 -6.06
N ASN A 335 -17.24 4.57 -6.02
CA ASN A 335 -16.75 5.81 -5.43
C ASN A 335 -16.41 5.63 -3.95
N ASP A 336 -17.33 5.01 -3.19
CA ASP A 336 -17.15 4.65 -1.78
C ASP A 336 -16.05 3.60 -1.58
N TYR A 337 -15.79 2.75 -2.56
CA TYR A 337 -14.72 1.75 -2.44
C TYR A 337 -13.34 2.34 -2.71
N PHE A 338 -13.20 3.08 -3.81
CA PHE A 338 -11.91 3.60 -4.26
C PHE A 338 -11.46 4.87 -3.55
N ILE A 339 -12.30 5.56 -2.77
CA ILE A 339 -12.03 6.77 -1.95
C ILE A 339 -10.63 7.36 -2.18
N ASP A 340 -10.52 8.26 -3.17
CA ASP A 340 -9.29 8.98 -3.56
C ASP A 340 -8.03 8.16 -3.87
N THR A 341 -8.02 6.83 -3.74
CA THR A 341 -6.86 6.00 -4.10
C THR A 341 -6.58 6.02 -5.60
N LEU A 342 -7.61 6.23 -6.43
CA LEU A 342 -7.46 6.44 -7.88
C LEU A 342 -7.33 7.92 -8.23
N ASN A 343 -6.46 8.68 -7.55
CA ASN A 343 -6.26 10.09 -7.86
C ASN A 343 -5.44 10.36 -9.14
N SER A 344 -6.13 10.52 -10.28
CA SER A 344 -5.54 10.81 -11.59
C SER A 344 -4.67 12.06 -11.63
N GLN A 345 -5.03 13.13 -10.89
CA GLN A 345 -4.21 14.34 -10.81
C GLN A 345 -2.89 14.08 -10.09
N LEU A 346 -2.94 13.36 -8.97
CA LEU A 346 -1.75 12.95 -8.24
C LEU A 346 -0.87 12.05 -9.11
N ARG A 347 -1.43 10.98 -9.69
CA ARG A 347 -0.74 10.08 -10.62
C ARG A 347 -0.05 10.84 -11.75
N ASN A 348 -0.78 11.74 -12.43
CA ASN A 348 -0.22 12.51 -13.54
C ASN A 348 0.89 13.48 -13.09
N GLY A 349 0.72 14.11 -11.92
CA GLY A 349 1.70 15.05 -11.40
C GLY A 349 2.97 14.41 -10.85
N ILE A 350 2.92 13.14 -10.43
CA ILE A 350 4.09 12.40 -9.96
C ILE A 350 4.74 11.53 -11.05
N GLY A 351 4.00 11.14 -12.09
CA GLY A 351 4.47 10.28 -13.17
C GLY A 351 5.58 10.87 -14.06
N HIS A 352 5.90 12.15 -13.91
CA HIS A 352 6.92 12.85 -14.70
C HIS A 352 8.00 13.48 -13.81
N LEU A 353 9.13 13.91 -14.39
CA LEU A 353 10.28 14.52 -13.70
C LEU A 353 10.00 15.89 -13.03
N LYS A 354 8.73 16.28 -12.88
CA LYS A 354 8.32 17.60 -12.38
C LYS A 354 8.09 17.63 -10.87
N THR A 355 8.14 16.50 -10.17
CA THR A 355 7.90 16.47 -8.72
C THR A 355 9.06 17.05 -7.93
N LYS A 356 8.76 17.87 -6.92
CA LYS A 356 9.74 18.36 -5.93
C LYS A 356 9.39 17.81 -4.56
N TYR A 357 10.34 17.14 -3.92
CA TYR A 357 10.18 16.63 -2.57
C TYR A 357 10.99 17.48 -1.59
N GLU A 358 10.32 18.12 -0.64
CA GLU A 358 10.94 18.86 0.45
C GLU A 358 11.10 17.94 1.66
N ALA A 359 12.30 17.39 1.85
CA ALA A 359 12.54 16.35 2.85
C ALA A 359 12.30 16.81 4.30
N LYS A 360 12.56 18.09 4.64
CA LYS A 360 12.44 18.62 6.00
C LYS A 360 11.00 18.56 6.53
N ASN A 361 10.05 19.00 5.70
CA ASN A 361 8.62 19.01 6.00
C ASN A 361 7.89 17.79 5.45
N GLN A 362 8.61 16.89 4.77
CA GLN A 362 8.07 15.75 4.04
C GLN A 362 6.93 16.11 3.07
N LEU A 363 7.06 17.25 2.39
CA LEU A 363 6.05 17.79 1.51
C LEU A 363 6.37 17.45 0.05
N ILE A 364 5.41 16.84 -0.64
CA ILE A 364 5.52 16.49 -2.06
C ILE A 364 4.75 17.53 -2.87
N LYS A 365 5.47 18.28 -3.71
CA LYS A 365 4.89 19.23 -4.67
C LYS A 365 4.84 18.60 -6.04
N TYR A 366 3.64 18.46 -6.61
CA TYR A 366 3.40 17.82 -7.90
C TYR A 366 2.62 18.72 -8.86
N PHE A 367 2.82 18.54 -10.16
CA PHE A 367 2.32 19.46 -11.19
C PHE A 367 1.37 18.70 -12.13
N PRO A 368 0.06 18.66 -11.82
CA PRO A 368 -0.89 17.79 -12.51
C PRO A 368 -1.32 18.31 -13.89
N ASN A 369 -1.14 19.60 -14.16
CA ASN A 369 -1.64 20.24 -15.37
C ASN A 369 -0.69 20.06 -16.55
N LYS A 370 -1.24 19.64 -17.70
CA LYS A 370 -0.50 19.52 -18.97
C LYS A 370 -0.51 20.82 -19.79
N ALA A 371 -1.50 21.68 -19.59
CA ALA A 371 -1.67 22.90 -20.37
C ALA A 371 -0.55 23.92 -20.06
N PRO A 372 0.10 24.53 -21.08
CA PRO A 372 1.25 25.42 -20.89
C PRO A 372 1.01 26.54 -19.88
N GLU A 373 -0.18 27.13 -19.89
CA GLU A 373 -0.57 28.25 -19.02
C GLU A 373 -0.82 27.84 -17.56
N LYS A 374 -0.98 26.53 -17.28
CA LYS A 374 -1.20 25.98 -15.94
C LYS A 374 -0.06 25.06 -15.47
N VAL A 375 1.01 24.92 -16.26
CA VAL A 375 2.09 23.96 -16.01
C VAL A 375 2.85 24.21 -14.70
N ASN A 376 2.87 25.46 -14.23
CA ASN A 376 3.53 25.87 -12.98
C ASN A 376 2.59 25.82 -11.77
N ILE A 377 1.30 25.53 -11.96
CA ILE A 377 0.36 25.36 -10.85
C ILE A 377 0.60 23.98 -10.24
N HIS A 378 1.15 23.97 -9.03
CA HIS A 378 1.38 22.75 -8.27
C HIS A 378 0.24 22.47 -7.29
N LYS A 379 0.22 21.22 -6.84
CA LYS A 379 -0.54 20.74 -5.70
C LYS A 379 0.42 20.09 -4.71
N GLU A 380 -0.05 19.91 -3.49
CA GLU A 380 0.77 19.44 -2.39
C GLU A 380 0.11 18.24 -1.71
N ILE A 381 0.94 17.33 -1.20
CA ILE A 381 0.53 16.22 -0.33
C ILE A 381 1.70 15.89 0.60
N TYR A 382 1.41 15.62 1.87
CA TYR A 382 2.43 15.19 2.82
C TYR A 382 2.77 13.71 2.61
N LEU A 383 4.02 13.32 2.88
CA LEU A 383 4.49 11.95 2.67
C LEU A 383 3.64 10.92 3.42
N ILE A 384 3.17 11.26 4.63
CA ILE A 384 2.32 10.38 5.44
C ILE A 384 0.99 10.08 4.74
N ASP A 385 0.33 11.11 4.20
CA ASP A 385 -0.95 10.96 3.48
C ASP A 385 -0.74 10.22 2.15
N PHE A 386 0.38 10.48 1.46
CA PHE A 386 0.74 9.74 0.26
C PHE A 386 0.97 8.25 0.56
N ALA A 387 1.68 7.94 1.65
CA ALA A 387 1.95 6.57 2.05
C ALA A 387 0.67 5.82 2.47
N ILE A 388 -0.29 6.51 3.09
CA ILE A 388 -1.64 5.97 3.37
C ILE A 388 -2.32 5.56 2.06
N LEU A 389 -2.32 6.42 1.04
CA LEU A 389 -2.90 6.08 -0.27
C LEU A 389 -2.23 4.84 -0.90
N VAL A 390 -0.90 4.72 -0.80
CA VAL A 390 -0.17 3.55 -1.33
C VAL A 390 -0.55 2.27 -0.59
N TYR A 391 -0.66 2.32 0.75
CA TYR A 391 -1.08 1.19 1.58
C TYR A 391 -2.53 0.78 1.26
N GLU A 392 -3.44 1.74 1.13
CA GLU A 392 -4.83 1.46 0.79
C GLU A 392 -4.98 0.87 -0.61
N GLN A 393 -4.18 1.32 -1.58
CA GLN A 393 -4.13 0.67 -2.88
C GLN A 393 -3.70 -0.80 -2.74
N ALA A 394 -2.72 -1.12 -1.89
CA ALA A 394 -2.25 -2.49 -1.71
C ALA A 394 -3.33 -3.42 -1.14
N LEU A 395 -4.13 -2.91 -0.19
CA LEU A 395 -5.31 -3.63 0.29
C LEU A 395 -6.33 -3.88 -0.83
N LYS A 396 -6.56 -2.89 -1.70
CA LYS A 396 -7.47 -2.99 -2.84
C LYS A 396 -6.95 -3.94 -3.93
N VAL A 397 -5.63 -4.02 -4.14
CA VAL A 397 -5.00 -5.04 -5.00
C VAL A 397 -5.22 -6.44 -4.45
N LYS A 398 -5.07 -6.64 -3.13
CA LYS A 398 -5.41 -7.93 -2.53
C LYS A 398 -6.90 -8.27 -2.74
N ASP A 399 -7.79 -7.29 -2.61
CA ASP A 399 -9.23 -7.51 -2.77
C ASP A 399 -9.61 -7.82 -4.23
N SER A 400 -8.91 -7.25 -5.22
CA SER A 400 -9.10 -7.61 -6.63
C SER A 400 -8.74 -9.06 -6.91
N LEU A 401 -7.66 -9.59 -6.33
CA LEU A 401 -7.30 -11.01 -6.45
C LEU A 401 -8.41 -11.91 -5.90
N GLU A 402 -9.02 -11.53 -4.78
CA GLU A 402 -10.13 -12.27 -4.20
C GLU A 402 -11.38 -12.26 -5.10
N ILE A 403 -11.71 -11.12 -5.69
CA ILE A 403 -12.84 -11.00 -6.63
C ILE A 403 -12.59 -11.77 -7.92
N ILE A 404 -11.38 -11.67 -8.51
CA ILE A 404 -11.02 -12.42 -9.72
C ILE A 404 -11.11 -13.93 -9.43
N SER A 405 -10.52 -14.40 -8.32
CA SER A 405 -10.57 -15.81 -7.93
C SER A 405 -12.02 -16.30 -7.78
N LYS A 406 -12.90 -15.55 -7.07
CA LYS A 406 -14.32 -15.90 -6.98
C LYS A 406 -14.98 -15.94 -8.38
N PHE A 407 -14.74 -14.92 -9.20
CA PHE A 407 -15.33 -14.81 -10.54
C PHE A 407 -14.97 -15.99 -11.44
N VAL A 408 -13.68 -16.34 -11.54
CA VAL A 408 -13.23 -17.42 -12.43
C VAL A 408 -13.66 -18.81 -11.95
N ASN A 409 -13.82 -19.01 -10.64
CA ASN A 409 -14.30 -20.28 -10.10
C ASN A 409 -15.81 -20.50 -10.28
N VAL A 410 -16.61 -19.43 -10.38
CA VAL A 410 -18.07 -19.55 -10.62
C VAL A 410 -18.38 -19.91 -12.07
N ILE A 411 -17.55 -19.45 -13.01
CA ILE A 411 -17.73 -19.69 -14.44
C ILE A 411 -17.14 -21.01 -14.91
N LYS A 412 -16.17 -21.57 -14.17
CA LYS A 412 -15.77 -22.99 -14.29
C LYS A 412 -17.02 -23.86 -14.14
#